data_AF-A0A430ANF5-F1
#
_entry.id   AF-A0A430ANF5-F1
#
_cell.length_a   1.000
_cell.length_b   1.000
_cell.length_c   1.000
_cell.angle_alpha   90.00
_cell.angle_beta   90.00
_cell.angle_gamma   90.00
#
_symmetry.space_group_name_H-M   'P 1'
#
loop_
_entity.id
_entity.type
_entity.pdbx_description
1 polymer ?
#
loop_
_entity_poly.entity_id
_entity_poly.type
_entity_poly.pdbx_seq_one_letter_code
_entity_poly.pdbx_strand_id
1 'polypeptide(L)'
;MKNIIKKFWKENLVVFLLMMGAGVSTTLASFVNATIFNALIKFDFGLFLSSILKLVVVFSIFLIFTYFHIIQSRKTTQKMAKYLRIQITDRMSRLSATDFKKKNEGYYTSWLSNDISQIEDQGFSKFYELLSNSINLSLALIGLLYIHWSLLIITMIEVIIIMQLPNIFKRNGQATLD
;
A
#
# COMPACT_ATOMS: atom_id res chain seq x y z
N MET A 1 -15.14 -10.67 -0.04
CA MET A 1 -14.16 -9.81 -0.75
C MET A 1 -13.60 -10.42 -2.04
N LYS A 2 -13.07 -11.66 -2.05
CA LYS A 2 -12.47 -12.30 -3.24
C LYS A 2 -13.33 -12.23 -4.51
N ASN A 3 -14.65 -12.47 -4.38
CA ASN A 3 -15.57 -12.43 -5.53
C ASN A 3 -15.75 -11.01 -6.12
N ILE A 4 -15.63 -9.97 -5.29
CA ILE A 4 -15.76 -8.57 -5.72
C ILE A 4 -14.48 -8.13 -6.43
N ILE A 5 -13.31 -8.46 -5.86
CA ILE A 5 -12.01 -8.19 -6.48
C ILE A 5 -11.91 -8.88 -7.85
N LYS A 6 -12.33 -10.15 -7.94
CA LYS A 6 -12.40 -10.88 -9.21
C LYS A 6 -13.36 -10.25 -10.22
N LYS A 7 -14.47 -9.64 -9.77
CA LYS A 7 -15.43 -8.98 -10.66
C LYS A 7 -14.84 -7.71 -11.28
N PHE A 8 -14.11 -6.92 -10.50
CA PHE A 8 -13.44 -5.70 -10.96
C PHE A 8 -11.96 -5.95 -11.30
N TRP A 9 -11.63 -7.11 -11.89
CA TRP A 9 -10.24 -7.52 -12.08
C TRP A 9 -9.46 -6.59 -13.01
N LYS A 10 -10.12 -5.98 -14.02
CA LYS A 10 -9.48 -5.04 -14.95
C LYS A 10 -9.05 -3.77 -14.24
N GLU A 11 -9.95 -3.19 -13.43
CA GLU A 11 -9.65 -2.01 -12.64
C GLU A 11 -8.57 -2.30 -11.59
N ASN A 12 -8.66 -3.45 -10.93
CA ASN A 12 -7.63 -3.92 -9.99
C ASN A 12 -6.27 -4.15 -10.68
N LEU A 13 -6.25 -4.63 -11.92
CA LEU A 13 -5.02 -4.82 -12.68
C LEU A 13 -4.37 -3.47 -13.01
N VAL A 14 -5.16 -2.45 -13.38
CA VAL A 14 -4.64 -1.09 -13.63
C VAL A 14 -4.04 -0.51 -12.33
N VAL A 15 -4.73 -0.65 -11.20
CA VAL A 15 -4.21 -0.23 -9.89
C VAL A 15 -2.87 -0.92 -9.60
N PHE A 16 -2.81 -2.25 -9.81
CA PHE A 16 -1.60 -3.03 -9.60
C PHE A 16 -0.43 -2.58 -10.50
N LEU A 17 -0.67 -2.33 -11.78
CA LEU A 17 0.35 -1.84 -12.71
C LEU A 17 0.89 -0.45 -12.30
N LEU A 18 0.02 0.44 -11.82
CA LEU A 18 0.44 1.75 -11.32
C LEU A 18 1.27 1.64 -10.04
N MET A 19 0.90 0.74 -9.12
CA MET A 19 1.72 0.41 -7.93
C MET A 19 3.09 -0.14 -8.33
N MET A 20 3.15 -1.05 -9.31
CA MET A 20 4.41 -1.57 -9.82
C MET A 20 5.27 -0.46 -10.44
N GLY A 21 4.68 0.42 -11.26
CA GLY A 21 5.39 1.56 -11.85
C GLY A 21 5.97 2.50 -10.79
N ALA A 22 5.20 2.79 -9.74
CA ALA A 22 5.68 3.57 -8.60
C ALA A 22 6.83 2.86 -7.86
N GLY A 23 6.68 1.57 -7.54
CA GLY A 23 7.71 0.79 -6.84
C GLY A 23 9.01 0.60 -7.64
N VAL A 24 8.92 0.45 -8.96
CA VAL A 24 10.10 0.41 -9.83
C VAL A 24 10.79 1.77 -9.83
N SER A 25 10.03 2.86 -9.89
CA SER A 25 10.59 4.21 -9.89
C SER A 25 11.32 4.54 -8.57
N THR A 26 10.78 4.13 -7.41
CA THR A 26 11.47 4.30 -6.12
C THR A 26 12.74 3.45 -6.05
N THR A 27 12.70 2.22 -6.56
CA THR A 27 13.88 1.34 -6.62
C THR A 27 14.98 1.95 -7.49
N LEU A 28 14.63 2.48 -8.67
CA LEU A 28 15.57 3.20 -9.54
C LEU A 28 16.14 4.45 -8.85
N ALA A 29 15.30 5.21 -8.14
CA ALA A 29 15.76 6.36 -7.37
C ALA A 29 16.80 5.97 -6.30
N SER A 30 16.62 4.84 -5.63
CA SER A 30 17.60 4.31 -4.67
C SER A 30 18.96 4.01 -5.32
N PHE A 31 18.98 3.42 -6.53
CA PHE A 31 20.22 3.19 -7.27
C PHE A 31 20.89 4.49 -7.75
N VAL A 32 20.10 5.47 -8.19
CA VAL A 32 20.62 6.79 -8.55
C VAL A 32 21.22 7.48 -7.31
N ASN A 33 20.56 7.39 -6.16
CA ASN A 33 21.10 7.90 -4.88
C ASN A 33 22.44 7.24 -4.52
N ALA A 34 22.57 5.92 -4.66
CA ALA A 34 23.85 5.24 -4.45
C ALA A 34 24.96 5.77 -5.40
N THR A 35 24.61 6.09 -6.64
CA THR A 35 25.53 6.70 -7.61
C THR A 35 25.94 8.12 -7.19
N ILE A 36 25.00 8.92 -6.70
CA ILE A 36 25.26 10.25 -6.14
C ILE A 36 26.23 10.17 -4.97
N PHE A 37 25.99 9.25 -4.02
CA PHE A 37 26.90 9.02 -2.88
C PHE A 37 28.30 8.62 -3.34
N ASN A 38 28.41 7.69 -4.29
CA ASN A 38 29.71 7.28 -4.83
C ASN A 38 30.43 8.42 -5.55
N ALA A 39 29.72 9.28 -6.27
CA ALA A 39 30.29 10.45 -6.95
C ALA A 39 30.83 11.47 -5.94
N LEU A 40 30.11 11.70 -4.83
CA LEU A 40 30.55 12.58 -3.75
C LEU A 40 31.85 12.05 -3.09
N ILE A 41 31.90 10.75 -2.77
CA ILE A 41 33.10 10.12 -2.19
C ILE A 41 34.32 10.28 -3.11
N LYS A 42 34.11 10.21 -4.43
CA LYS A 42 35.15 10.35 -5.44
C LYS A 42 35.43 11.79 -5.87
N PHE A 43 34.71 12.77 -5.33
CA PHE A 43 34.74 14.18 -5.76
C PHE A 43 34.50 14.37 -7.27
N ASP A 44 33.71 13.49 -7.90
CA ASP A 44 33.36 13.58 -9.32
C ASP A 44 32.10 14.45 -9.50
N PHE A 45 32.33 15.75 -9.70
CA PHE A 45 31.25 16.73 -9.85
C PHE A 45 30.43 16.53 -11.14
N GLY A 46 31.03 16.01 -12.21
CA GLY A 46 30.32 15.77 -13.47
C GLY A 46 29.30 14.64 -13.31
N LEU A 47 29.74 13.51 -12.72
CA LEU A 47 28.86 12.39 -12.42
C LEU A 47 27.79 12.76 -11.40
N PHE A 48 28.17 13.53 -10.37
CA PHE A 48 27.24 14.03 -9.35
C PHE A 48 26.10 14.85 -9.98
N LEU A 49 26.42 15.88 -10.76
CA LEU A 49 25.41 16.77 -11.34
C LEU A 49 24.49 16.04 -12.32
N SER A 50 25.05 15.16 -13.17
CA SER A 50 24.24 14.35 -14.09
C SER A 50 23.32 13.37 -13.35
N SER A 51 23.75 12.84 -12.21
CA SER A 51 22.95 11.91 -11.40
C SER A 51 21.82 12.62 -10.64
N ILE A 52 22.04 13.87 -10.21
CA ILE A 52 20.96 14.72 -9.66
C ILE A 52 19.87 14.97 -10.70
N LEU A 53 20.24 15.30 -11.94
CA LEU A 53 19.26 15.48 -13.03
C LEU A 53 18.48 14.18 -13.29
N LYS A 54 19.16 13.03 -13.33
CA LYS A 54 18.50 11.72 -13.45
C LYS A 54 17.55 11.46 -12.29
N LEU A 55 17.93 11.80 -11.06
CA LEU A 55 17.08 11.64 -9.88
C LEU A 55 15.78 12.46 -10.02
N VAL A 56 15.87 13.71 -10.47
CA VAL A 56 14.69 14.57 -10.70
C VAL A 56 13.74 13.93 -11.72
N VAL A 57 14.28 13.39 -12.82
CA VAL A 57 13.46 12.71 -13.85
C VAL A 57 12.77 11.47 -13.28
N VAL A 58 13.52 10.59 -12.61
CA VAL A 58 12.97 9.36 -12.02
C VAL A 58 11.92 9.68 -10.95
N PHE A 59 12.17 10.69 -10.12
CA PHE A 59 11.23 11.09 -9.08
C PHE A 59 9.97 11.74 -9.66
N SER A 60 10.09 12.48 -10.77
CA SER A 60 8.93 13.02 -11.49
C SER A 60 8.04 11.89 -12.04
N ILE A 61 8.65 10.84 -12.61
CA ILE A 61 7.93 9.64 -13.08
C ILE A 61 7.25 8.93 -11.90
N PHE A 62 7.94 8.78 -10.76
CA PHE A 62 7.36 8.24 -9.53
C PHE A 62 6.12 9.01 -9.08
N LEU A 63 6.17 10.35 -9.10
CA LEU A 63 5.03 11.19 -8.73
C LEU A 63 3.84 11.01 -9.69
N ILE A 64 4.09 10.89 -11.00
CA ILE A 64 3.04 10.62 -12.00
C ILE A 64 2.35 9.28 -11.71
N PHE A 65 3.12 8.20 -11.52
CA PHE A 65 2.54 6.90 -11.17
C PHE A 65 1.75 6.94 -9.86
N THR A 66 2.30 7.62 -8.85
CA THR A 66 1.65 7.76 -7.54
C THR A 66 0.33 8.53 -7.64
N TYR A 67 0.31 9.63 -8.40
CA TYR A 67 -0.90 10.41 -8.63
C TYR A 67 -2.01 9.58 -9.26
N PHE A 68 -1.71 8.88 -10.37
CA PHE A 68 -2.69 8.02 -11.02
C PHE A 68 -3.10 6.83 -10.15
N HIS A 69 -2.16 6.24 -9.40
CA HIS A 69 -2.44 5.17 -8.45
C HIS A 69 -3.48 5.62 -7.43
N ILE A 70 -3.30 6.78 -6.79
CA ILE A 70 -4.24 7.30 -5.78
C ILE A 70 -5.65 7.46 -6.38
N ILE A 71 -5.75 8.12 -7.53
CA ILE A 71 -7.04 8.36 -8.19
C ILE A 71 -7.71 7.04 -8.57
N GLN A 72 -6.98 6.13 -9.20
CA GLN A 72 -7.55 4.89 -9.69
C GLN A 72 -7.94 3.94 -8.56
N SER A 73 -7.14 3.86 -7.49
CA SER A 73 -7.46 3.10 -6.29
C SER A 73 -8.76 3.59 -5.67
N ARG A 74 -8.91 4.92 -5.45
CA ARG A 74 -10.14 5.51 -4.89
C ARG A 74 -11.37 5.28 -5.76
N LYS A 75 -11.25 5.47 -7.07
CA LYS A 75 -12.35 5.16 -8.01
C LYS A 75 -12.76 3.69 -7.92
N THR A 76 -11.79 2.78 -7.81
CA THR A 76 -12.05 1.34 -7.78
C THR A 76 -12.68 0.91 -6.46
N THR A 77 -12.19 1.42 -5.31
CA THR A 77 -12.80 1.13 -4.00
C THR A 77 -14.23 1.63 -3.91
N GLN A 78 -14.50 2.85 -4.37
CA GLN A 78 -15.86 3.42 -4.42
C GLN A 78 -16.79 2.61 -5.33
N LYS A 79 -16.30 2.16 -6.50
CA LYS A 79 -17.08 1.32 -7.42
C LYS A 79 -17.44 -0.03 -6.78
N MET A 80 -16.50 -0.65 -6.07
CA MET A 80 -16.72 -1.88 -5.31
C MET A 80 -17.72 -1.68 -4.15
N ALA A 81 -17.60 -0.57 -3.40
CA ALA A 81 -18.52 -0.22 -2.33
C ALA A 81 -19.94 0.07 -2.84
N LYS A 82 -20.07 0.79 -3.96
CA LYS A 82 -21.36 1.01 -4.64
C LYS A 82 -21.99 -0.31 -5.08
N TYR A 83 -21.20 -1.22 -5.62
CA TYR A 83 -21.70 -2.55 -6.00
C TYR A 83 -22.20 -3.36 -4.80
N LEU A 84 -21.54 -3.25 -3.65
CA LEU A 84 -22.03 -3.82 -2.39
C LEU A 84 -23.37 -3.20 -1.98
N ARG A 85 -23.49 -1.86 -1.97
CA ARG A 85 -24.76 -1.16 -1.66
C ARG A 85 -25.91 -1.68 -2.52
N ILE A 86 -25.71 -1.79 -3.83
CA ILE A 86 -26.75 -2.25 -4.75
C ILE A 86 -27.17 -3.70 -4.46
N GLN A 87 -26.22 -4.62 -4.25
CA GLN A 87 -26.56 -6.01 -3.91
C GLN A 87 -27.32 -6.13 -2.59
N ILE A 88 -27.00 -5.27 -1.64
CA ILE A 88 -27.65 -5.21 -0.33
C ILE A 88 -29.09 -4.75 -0.50
N THR A 89 -29.31 -3.64 -1.20
CA THR A 89 -30.65 -3.11 -1.46
C THR A 89 -31.50 -4.09 -2.27
N ASP A 90 -30.93 -4.75 -3.28
CA ASP A 90 -31.64 -5.77 -4.07
C ASP A 90 -32.08 -6.96 -3.20
N ARG A 91 -31.23 -7.45 -2.28
CA ARG A 91 -31.63 -8.49 -1.32
C ARG A 91 -32.73 -8.02 -0.38
N MET A 92 -32.65 -6.78 0.11
CA MET A 92 -33.68 -6.20 0.97
C MET A 92 -35.03 -6.09 0.25
N SER A 93 -35.03 -5.71 -1.03
CA SER A 93 -36.26 -5.59 -1.84
C SER A 93 -37.02 -6.90 -2.04
N ARG A 94 -36.34 -8.04 -1.84
CA ARG A 94 -36.90 -9.38 -1.98
C ARG A 94 -37.32 -10.01 -0.64
N LEU A 95 -37.14 -9.31 0.49
CA LEU A 95 -37.58 -9.78 1.79
C LEU A 95 -39.11 -9.68 1.91
N SER A 96 -39.74 -10.66 2.57
CA SER A 96 -41.13 -10.54 2.96
C SER A 96 -41.32 -9.42 3.99
N ALA A 97 -42.51 -8.81 4.06
CA ALA A 97 -42.79 -7.76 5.03
C ALA A 97 -42.56 -8.21 6.49
N THR A 98 -42.83 -9.48 6.78
CA THR A 98 -42.58 -10.12 8.07
C THR A 98 -41.09 -10.28 8.36
N ASP A 99 -40.28 -10.66 7.37
CA ASP A 99 -38.83 -10.81 7.54
C ASP A 99 -38.11 -9.47 7.62
N PHE A 100 -38.60 -8.45 6.92
CA PHE A 100 -38.07 -7.09 6.98
C PHE A 100 -38.29 -6.48 8.37
N LYS A 101 -39.48 -6.67 8.97
CA LYS A 101 -39.81 -6.17 10.31
C LYS A 101 -39.08 -6.86 11.47
N LYS A 102 -38.36 -7.96 11.22
CA LYS A 102 -37.53 -8.64 12.25
C LYS A 102 -36.32 -7.81 12.69
N LYS A 103 -35.94 -6.77 11.94
CA LYS A 103 -34.87 -5.84 12.26
C LYS A 103 -35.42 -4.41 12.27
N ASN A 104 -34.84 -3.53 13.08
CA ASN A 104 -35.25 -2.13 13.06
C ASN A 104 -34.69 -1.40 11.83
N GLU A 105 -35.27 -0.25 11.50
CA GLU A 105 -34.83 0.58 10.37
C GLU A 105 -33.39 1.09 10.54
N GLY A 106 -32.96 1.33 11.79
CA GLY A 106 -31.59 1.70 12.17
C GLY A 106 -30.53 0.66 11.76
N TYR A 107 -30.88 -0.62 11.76
CA TYR A 107 -29.99 -1.72 11.40
C TYR A 107 -29.62 -1.66 9.92
N TYR A 108 -30.63 -1.49 9.05
CA TYR A 108 -30.42 -1.43 7.61
C TYR A 108 -29.71 -0.15 7.18
N THR A 109 -30.04 0.98 7.81
CA THR A 109 -29.38 2.26 7.54
C THR A 109 -27.91 2.25 7.97
N SER A 110 -27.57 1.68 9.14
CA SER A 110 -26.18 1.49 9.55
C SER A 110 -25.44 0.56 8.57
N TRP A 111 -26.06 -0.53 8.14
CA TRP A 111 -25.41 -1.45 7.20
C TRP A 111 -25.10 -0.80 5.85
N LEU A 112 -26.04 -0.02 5.31
CA LEU A 112 -25.87 0.68 4.03
C LEU A 112 -24.87 1.86 4.08
N SER A 113 -24.67 2.43 5.26
CA SER A 113 -23.78 3.57 5.48
C SER A 113 -22.46 3.15 6.14
N ASN A 114 -22.48 2.90 7.44
CA ASN A 114 -21.32 2.63 8.28
C ASN A 114 -20.56 1.38 7.85
N ASP A 115 -21.23 0.24 7.76
CA ASP A 115 -20.55 -1.05 7.52
C ASP A 115 -19.91 -1.07 6.11
N ILE A 116 -20.61 -0.55 5.10
CA ILE A 116 -20.04 -0.48 3.74
C ILE A 116 -18.89 0.52 3.66
N SER A 117 -19.00 1.67 4.33
CA SER A 117 -17.89 2.64 4.37
C SER A 117 -16.68 2.06 5.10
N GLN A 118 -16.90 1.29 6.16
CA GLN A 118 -15.84 0.54 6.83
C GLN A 118 -15.20 -0.52 5.92
N ILE A 119 -15.98 -1.23 5.10
CA ILE A 119 -15.43 -2.16 4.10
C ILE A 119 -14.62 -1.40 3.03
N GLU A 120 -15.04 -0.20 2.64
CA GLU A 120 -14.32 0.63 1.67
C GLU A 120 -12.95 1.08 2.21
N ASP A 121 -12.94 1.65 3.42
CA ASP A 121 -11.75 2.24 4.02
C ASP A 121 -10.82 1.18 4.65
N GLN A 122 -11.38 0.30 5.48
CA GLN A 122 -10.59 -0.69 6.22
C GLN A 122 -10.46 -2.03 5.50
N GLY A 123 -11.31 -2.30 4.50
CA GLY A 123 -11.21 -3.50 3.67
C GLY A 123 -10.40 -3.23 2.40
N PHE A 124 -11.00 -2.51 1.45
CA PHE A 124 -10.41 -2.34 0.12
C PHE A 124 -9.18 -1.43 0.12
N SER A 125 -9.23 -0.28 0.81
CA SER A 125 -8.10 0.66 0.81
C SER A 125 -6.89 0.08 1.54
N LYS A 126 -7.09 -0.58 2.69
CA LYS A 126 -6.02 -1.28 3.42
C LYS A 126 -5.45 -2.47 2.65
N PHE A 127 -6.27 -3.19 1.88
CA PHE A 127 -5.78 -4.23 0.99
C PHE A 127 -4.80 -3.67 -0.06
N TYR A 128 -5.12 -2.53 -0.68
CA TYR A 128 -4.21 -1.86 -1.62
C TYR A 128 -2.93 -1.35 -0.95
N GLU A 129 -3.01 -0.83 0.27
CA GLU A 129 -1.83 -0.43 1.05
C GLU A 129 -0.90 -1.62 1.30
N LEU A 130 -1.45 -2.75 1.77
CA LEU A 130 -0.68 -3.99 1.99
C LEU A 130 -0.05 -4.52 0.69
N LEU A 131 -0.80 -4.49 -0.41
CA LEU A 131 -0.32 -4.92 -1.72
C LEU A 131 0.83 -4.03 -2.20
N SER A 132 0.70 -2.71 -2.11
CA SER A 132 1.74 -1.75 -2.48
C SER A 132 3.00 -1.95 -1.62
N ASN A 133 2.85 -2.14 -0.31
CA ASN A 133 3.97 -2.42 0.59
C ASN A 133 4.67 -3.73 0.25
N SER A 134 3.92 -4.76 -0.14
CA SER A 134 4.47 -6.06 -0.55
C SER A 134 5.27 -5.97 -1.85
N ILE A 135 4.79 -5.16 -2.82
CA ILE A 135 5.50 -4.87 -4.07
C ILE A 135 6.82 -4.15 -3.76
N ASN A 136 6.76 -3.07 -2.97
CA ASN A 136 7.95 -2.30 -2.59
C ASN A 136 8.98 -3.16 -1.84
N LEU A 137 8.53 -4.00 -0.90
CA LEU A 137 9.39 -4.91 -0.17
C LEU A 137 10.06 -5.91 -1.11
N SER A 138 9.30 -6.49 -2.04
CA SER A 138 9.81 -7.46 -3.00
C SER A 138 10.87 -6.83 -3.92
N LEU A 139 10.61 -5.62 -4.43
CA LEU A 139 11.56 -4.87 -5.25
C LEU A 139 12.82 -4.48 -4.46
N ALA A 140 12.68 -4.08 -3.20
CA ALA A 140 13.81 -3.78 -2.33
C ALA A 140 14.70 -5.02 -2.09
N LEU A 141 14.09 -6.19 -1.80
CA LEU A 141 14.81 -7.44 -1.63
C LEU A 141 15.54 -7.87 -2.92
N ILE A 142 14.88 -7.73 -4.07
CA ILE A 142 15.51 -7.98 -5.38
C ILE A 142 16.68 -7.01 -5.60
N GLY A 143 16.51 -5.73 -5.28
CA GLY A 143 17.57 -4.73 -5.40
C GLY A 143 18.77 -5.02 -4.51
N LEU A 144 18.55 -5.46 -3.26
CA LEU A 144 19.62 -5.87 -2.35
C LEU A 144 20.39 -7.08 -2.87
N LEU A 145 19.68 -8.11 -3.33
CA LEU A 145 20.28 -9.30 -3.93
C LEU A 145 21.08 -8.98 -5.19
N TYR A 146 20.61 -8.02 -5.99
CA TYR A 146 21.33 -7.52 -7.16
C TYR A 146 22.67 -6.86 -6.79
N ILE A 147 22.74 -6.18 -5.64
CA ILE A 147 23.98 -5.59 -5.13
C ILE A 147 24.88 -6.68 -4.57
N HIS A 148 24.50 -7.29 -3.43
CA HIS A 148 25.26 -8.36 -2.77
C HIS A 148 24.35 -9.18 -1.83
N TRP A 149 24.47 -10.51 -1.89
CA TRP A 149 23.64 -11.44 -1.09
C TRP A 149 23.78 -11.26 0.43
N SER A 150 24.95 -10.81 0.91
CA SER A 150 25.21 -10.59 2.35
C SER A 150 24.37 -9.46 2.93
N LEU A 151 23.99 -8.46 2.11
CA LEU A 151 23.15 -7.35 2.55
C LEU A 151 21.77 -7.83 2.99
N LEU A 152 21.23 -8.87 2.34
CA LEU A 152 19.94 -9.45 2.75
C LEU A 152 20.01 -10.00 4.19
N ILE A 153 21.10 -10.68 4.55
CA ILE A 153 21.30 -11.21 5.90
C ILE A 153 21.40 -10.07 6.92
N ILE A 154 22.16 -9.03 6.60
CA ILE A 154 22.32 -7.85 7.48
C ILE A 154 20.96 -7.17 7.70
N THR A 155 20.20 -6.92 6.64
CA THR A 155 18.86 -6.31 6.75
C THR A 155 17.90 -7.19 7.56
N MET A 156 17.96 -8.52 7.45
CA MET A 156 17.14 -9.41 8.28
C MET A 156 17.50 -9.29 9.77
N ILE A 157 18.78 -9.16 10.11
CA ILE A 157 19.24 -8.92 11.49
C ILE A 157 18.70 -7.56 11.99
N GLU A 158 18.79 -6.51 11.18
CA GLU A 158 18.24 -5.18 11.53
C GLU A 158 16.73 -5.22 11.79
N VAL A 159 15.97 -5.93 10.95
CA VAL A 159 14.53 -6.13 11.15
C VAL A 159 14.25 -6.81 12.49
N ILE A 160 15.01 -7.87 12.83
CA ILE A 160 14.86 -8.55 14.13
C ILE A 160 15.13 -7.58 15.29
N ILE A 161 16.21 -6.78 15.20
CA ILE A 161 16.55 -5.80 16.24
C ILE A 161 15.41 -4.79 16.41
N ILE A 162 14.90 -4.22 15.31
CA ILE A 162 13.82 -3.23 15.33
C ILE A 162 12.53 -3.83 15.90
N MET A 163 12.20 -5.07 15.55
CA MET A 163 11.02 -5.76 16.08
C MET A 163 11.10 -6.03 17.59
N GLN A 164 12.30 -6.15 18.15
CA GLN A 164 12.49 -6.35 19.59
C GLN A 164 12.53 -5.04 20.40
N LEU A 165 12.75 -3.88 19.75
CA LEU A 165 12.76 -2.58 20.44
C LEU A 165 11.52 -2.33 21.32
N PRO A 166 10.27 -2.57 20.87
CA PRO A 166 9.10 -2.37 21.72
C PRO A 166 9.12 -3.21 23.00
N ASN A 167 9.67 -4.42 22.96
CA ASN A 167 9.76 -5.30 24.12
C ASN A 167 10.83 -4.81 25.11
N ILE A 168 11.93 -4.26 24.61
CA ILE A 168 13.00 -3.67 25.43
C ILE A 168 12.48 -2.41 26.14
N PHE A 169 11.77 -1.53 25.43
CA PHE A 169 11.22 -0.32 26.02
C PHE A 169 10.06 -0.59 26.99
N LYS A 170 9.20 -1.58 26.72
CA LYS A 170 8.15 -2.00 27.66
C LYS A 170 8.74 -2.54 28.96
N ARG A 171 9.81 -3.34 28.89
CA ARG A 171 10.46 -3.93 30.07
C ARG A 171 11.11 -2.88 30.97
N ASN A 172 11.67 -1.83 30.38
CA ASN A 172 12.33 -0.76 31.15
C ASN A 172 11.35 0.29 31.70
N GLY A 173 10.19 0.49 31.05
CA GLY A 173 9.14 1.41 31.54
C GLY A 173 8.32 0.85 32.72
N GLN A 174 8.31 -0.48 32.93
CA GLN A 174 7.72 -1.11 34.12
C GLN A 174 8.66 -1.13 35.32
N ALA A 175 9.98 -1.21 35.10
CA ALA A 175 10.98 -1.24 36.17
C ALA A 175 11.18 0.10 36.91
N THR A 176 10.51 1.18 36.48
CA THR A 176 10.57 2.52 37.10
C THR A 176 9.31 2.88 37.91
N LEU A 177 8.36 1.95 38.03
CA LEU A 177 7.09 2.15 38.78
C LEU A 177 6.97 1.25 40.03
N ASP A 178 8.03 0.49 40.36
CA ASP A 178 8.19 -0.27 41.60
C ASP A 178 9.33 0.34 42.44
#